data_AF-A0A820ZFC3-F1
#
_entry.id   AF-A0A820ZFC3-F1
#
_cell.length_a   1.000
_cell.length_b   1.000
_cell.length_c   1.000
_cell.angle_alpha   90.00
_cell.angle_beta   90.00
_cell.angle_gamma   90.00
#
_symmetry.space_group_name_H-M   'P 1'
#
loop_
_entity.id
_entity.type
_entity.pdbx_description
1 polymer ?
#
loop_
_entity_poly.entity_id
_entity_poly.type
_entity_poly.pdbx_seq_one_letter_code
_entity_poly.pdbx_strand_id
1 'polypeptide(L)'
;MQAEQEKRCTVKRITIKYKKQLLQYIDSNVIGKNLRFNTPWGSRKIIYADYTASGRAVAFIEQYMLSIVLPYYANTHSENNACALQTTKFREGARTLIKRYVNANNDDVIIFTGSGSTAAINKLVNVLQLKDEKVR
;
A
#
# COMPACT_ATOMS: atom_id res chain seq x y z
N MET A 1 13.35 37.40 4.99
CA MET A 1 12.56 36.95 6.17
C MET A 1 11.10 37.20 5.89
N GLN A 2 10.34 36.16 5.56
CA GLN A 2 8.98 35.88 6.07
C GLN A 2 8.33 34.79 5.21
N ALA A 3 8.22 33.61 5.84
CA ALA A 3 7.15 32.63 5.71
C ALA A 3 6.81 32.12 4.30
N GLU A 4 7.65 31.24 3.76
CA GLU A 4 7.16 30.13 2.94
C GLU A 4 6.28 29.25 3.84
N GLN A 5 4.97 29.41 3.68
CA GLN A 5 3.96 28.63 4.35
C GLN A 5 4.18 27.14 4.09
N GLU A 6 4.59 26.45 5.15
CA GLU A 6 4.46 25.01 5.32
C GLU A 6 3.07 24.57 4.84
N LYS A 7 2.97 24.01 3.63
CA LYS A 7 1.84 23.18 3.23
C LYS A 7 1.92 21.84 3.98
N ARG A 8 1.85 21.90 5.31
CA ARG A 8 1.52 20.74 6.15
C ARG A 8 0.26 20.13 5.58
N CYS A 9 0.31 18.84 5.30
CA CYS A 9 -0.84 18.07 4.85
C CYS A 9 -1.89 18.04 5.97
N THR A 10 -2.68 19.10 6.09
CA THR A 10 -3.87 19.11 6.95
C THR A 10 -4.86 18.16 6.31
N VAL A 11 -5.02 16.97 6.91
CA VAL A 11 -6.09 16.04 6.54
C VAL A 11 -7.40 16.79 6.77
N LYS A 12 -7.98 17.35 5.69
CA LYS A 12 -9.25 18.07 5.74
C LYS A 12 -10.27 17.13 6.40
N ARG A 13 -10.95 17.60 7.45
CA ARG A 13 -12.02 16.86 8.12
C ARG A 13 -13.04 16.40 7.07
N ILE A 14 -13.07 15.10 6.79
CA ILE A 14 -14.04 14.50 5.88
C ILE A 14 -15.41 14.65 6.54
N THR A 15 -16.34 15.34 5.88
CA THR A 15 -17.72 15.47 6.40
C THR A 15 -18.44 14.13 6.32
N ILE A 16 -19.42 13.90 7.21
CA ILE A 16 -20.08 12.60 7.42
C ILE A 16 -20.66 12.01 6.12
N LYS A 17 -21.20 12.85 5.23
CA LYS A 17 -21.72 12.45 3.92
C LYS A 17 -20.65 11.82 3.03
N TYR A 18 -19.46 12.43 2.96
CA TYR A 18 -18.35 11.94 2.15
C TYR A 18 -17.77 10.65 2.71
N LYS A 19 -17.74 10.51 4.04
CA LYS A 19 -17.35 9.26 4.69
C LYS A 19 -18.26 8.10 4.29
N LYS A 20 -19.59 8.31 4.27
CA LYS A 20 -20.55 7.27 3.87
C LYS A 20 -20.37 6.86 2.40
N GLN A 21 -20.21 7.83 1.50
CA GLN A 21 -19.99 7.57 0.08
C GLN A 21 -18.69 6.80 -0.17
N LEU A 22 -17.60 7.19 0.50
CA LEU A 22 -16.32 6.50 0.39
C LEU A 22 -16.41 5.06 0.89
N LEU A 23 -17.05 4.83 2.04
CA LEU A 23 -17.23 3.48 2.58
C LEU A 23 -18.07 2.62 1.63
N GLN A 24 -19.15 3.16 1.06
CA GLN A 24 -19.98 2.46 0.07
C GLN A 24 -19.18 2.13 -1.19
N TYR A 25 -18.33 3.05 -1.65
CA TYR A 25 -17.46 2.82 -2.80
C TYR A 25 -16.43 1.72 -2.55
N ILE A 26 -15.76 1.73 -1.39
CA ILE A 26 -14.81 0.67 -1.02
C ILE A 26 -15.54 -0.66 -0.94
N ASP A 27 -16.67 -0.69 -0.22
CA ASP A 27 -17.49 -1.88 -0.01
C ASP A 27 -18.06 -2.45 -1.33
N SER A 28 -18.40 -1.62 -2.32
CA SER A 28 -18.85 -2.12 -3.63
C SER A 28 -17.70 -2.68 -4.49
N ASN A 29 -16.47 -2.25 -4.24
CA ASN A 29 -15.28 -2.67 -4.98
C ASN A 29 -14.53 -3.85 -4.36
N VAL A 30 -14.93 -4.35 -3.17
CA VAL A 30 -14.32 -5.55 -2.57
C VAL A 30 -14.51 -6.75 -3.50
N ILE A 31 -13.40 -7.31 -3.97
CA ILE A 31 -13.42 -8.48 -4.85
C ILE A 31 -13.96 -9.69 -4.08
N GLY A 32 -14.91 -10.39 -4.71
CA GLY A 32 -15.50 -11.60 -4.15
C GLY A 32 -16.50 -11.36 -3.01
N LYS A 33 -16.98 -10.13 -2.78
CA LYS A 33 -17.93 -9.79 -1.69
C LYS A 33 -19.25 -10.57 -1.74
N ASN A 34 -19.79 -10.80 -2.93
CA ASN A 34 -21.07 -11.49 -3.12
C ASN A 34 -20.90 -12.94 -3.56
N LEU A 35 -19.68 -13.49 -3.45
CA LEU A 35 -19.46 -14.90 -3.74
C LEU A 35 -20.27 -15.75 -2.77
N ARG A 36 -20.83 -16.81 -3.34
CA ARG A 36 -21.56 -17.83 -2.62
C ARG A 36 -20.89 -19.16 -2.88
N PHE A 37 -20.95 -20.05 -1.91
CA PHE A 37 -20.47 -21.42 -2.05
C PHE A 37 -21.62 -22.37 -1.76
N ASN A 38 -21.58 -23.52 -2.42
CA ASN A 38 -22.59 -24.55 -2.23
C ASN A 38 -22.27 -25.37 -0.99
N THR A 39 -23.27 -25.58 -0.16
CA THR A 39 -23.22 -26.46 1.00
C THR A 39 -24.28 -27.54 0.84
N PRO A 40 -24.20 -28.66 1.59
CA PRO A 40 -25.29 -29.65 1.65
C PRO A 40 -26.65 -29.04 2.02
N TRP A 41 -26.66 -27.88 2.68
CA TRP A 41 -27.87 -27.14 3.09
C TRP A 41 -28.17 -25.94 2.18
N GLY A 42 -27.71 -25.97 0.93
CA GLY A 42 -27.94 -24.94 -0.08
C GLY A 42 -26.82 -23.89 -0.21
N SER A 43 -27.07 -22.88 -1.05
CA SER A 43 -26.09 -21.85 -1.37
C SER A 43 -25.95 -20.83 -0.22
N ARG A 44 -24.75 -20.71 0.35
CA ARG A 44 -24.43 -19.78 1.45
C ARG A 44 -23.49 -18.69 0.95
N LYS A 45 -23.69 -17.45 1.44
CA LYS A 45 -22.80 -16.33 1.14
C LYS A 45 -21.47 -16.51 1.87
N ILE A 46 -20.37 -16.22 1.19
CA ILE A 46 -19.05 -16.16 1.82
C ILE A 46 -19.00 -14.89 2.69
N ILE A 47 -18.77 -15.08 4.00
CA ILE A 47 -18.55 -13.99 4.94
C ILE A 47 -17.07 -13.98 5.29
N TYR A 48 -16.39 -12.88 4.97
CA TYR A 48 -14.98 -12.70 5.31
C TYR A 48 -14.87 -11.86 6.58
N ALA A 49 -14.40 -12.49 7.66
CA ALA A 49 -14.29 -11.88 8.98
C ALA A 49 -12.83 -11.81 9.47
N ASP A 50 -11.85 -11.97 8.58
CA ASP A 50 -10.42 -12.09 8.91
C ASP A 50 -9.60 -10.88 8.42
N TYR A 51 -10.22 -9.70 8.42
CA TYR A 51 -9.60 -8.45 7.98
C TYR A 51 -8.39 -8.01 8.84
N THR A 52 -8.26 -8.56 10.04
CA THR A 52 -7.13 -8.31 10.94
C THR A 52 -5.88 -9.05 10.49
N ALA A 53 -6.01 -10.23 9.87
CA ALA A 53 -4.90 -10.95 9.28
C ALA A 53 -4.52 -10.38 7.91
N SER A 54 -5.50 -10.13 7.03
CA SER A 54 -5.25 -9.53 5.72
C SER A 54 -6.49 -8.86 5.13
N GLY A 55 -6.28 -7.79 4.38
CA GLY A 55 -7.34 -7.15 3.61
C GLY A 55 -7.70 -7.93 2.35
N ARG A 56 -8.96 -7.88 1.92
CA ARG A 56 -9.34 -8.31 0.56
C ARG A 56 -8.90 -7.30 -0.49
N ALA A 57 -8.53 -7.80 -1.66
CA ALA A 57 -8.27 -6.97 -2.83
C ALA A 57 -9.52 -6.17 -3.24
N VAL A 58 -9.29 -4.98 -3.79
CA VAL A 58 -10.34 -4.05 -4.25
C VAL A 58 -10.14 -3.74 -5.72
N ALA A 59 -11.24 -3.76 -6.48
CA ALA A 59 -11.21 -3.73 -7.94
C ALA A 59 -10.49 -2.49 -8.50
N PHE A 60 -10.65 -1.31 -7.88
CA PHE A 60 -10.00 -0.09 -8.38
C PHE A 60 -8.46 -0.12 -8.26
N ILE A 61 -7.89 -0.80 -7.27
CA ILE A 61 -6.44 -0.97 -7.16
C ILE A 61 -5.96 -1.96 -8.21
N GLU A 62 -6.61 -3.12 -8.31
CA GLU A 62 -6.23 -4.14 -9.28
C GLU A 62 -6.37 -3.64 -10.72
N GLN A 63 -7.43 -2.88 -11.01
CA GLN A 63 -7.62 -2.29 -12.32
C GLN A 63 -6.50 -1.29 -12.65
N TYR A 64 -6.09 -0.45 -11.68
CA TYR A 64 -4.97 0.48 -11.87
C TYR A 64 -3.64 -0.27 -12.10
N MET A 65 -3.41 -1.36 -11.37
CA MET A 65 -2.24 -2.21 -11.58
C MET A 65 -2.24 -2.77 -13.01
N LEU A 66 -3.36 -3.34 -13.45
CA LEU A 66 -3.50 -3.94 -14.77
C LEU A 66 -3.43 -2.94 -15.92
N SER A 67 -4.03 -1.75 -15.78
CA SER A 67 -4.15 -0.79 -16.88
C SER A 67 -3.04 0.25 -16.94
N ILE A 68 -2.40 0.58 -15.82
CA ILE A 68 -1.42 1.68 -15.73
C ILE A 68 -0.03 1.20 -15.34
N VAL A 69 0.09 0.29 -14.37
CA VAL A 69 1.41 -0.08 -13.82
C VAL A 69 2.06 -1.18 -14.66
N LEU A 70 1.38 -2.32 -14.80
CA LEU A 70 1.91 -3.51 -15.46
C LEU A 70 2.26 -3.33 -16.94
N PRO A 71 1.53 -2.54 -17.76
CA PRO A 71 1.88 -2.32 -19.16
C PRO A 71 3.25 -1.66 -19.37
N TYR A 72 3.73 -0.88 -18.40
CA TYR A 72 5.02 -0.21 -18.45
C TYR A 72 6.06 -0.84 -17.52
N TYR A 73 5.76 -2.02 -16.95
CA TYR A 73 6.68 -2.68 -16.03
C TYR A 73 7.96 -3.09 -16.75
N ALA A 74 9.09 -2.65 -16.20
CA ALA A 74 10.40 -3.20 -16.52
C ALA A 74 11.28 -3.15 -15.27
N ASN A 75 12.22 -4.09 -15.17
CA ASN A 75 13.20 -4.06 -14.10
C ASN A 75 13.99 -2.74 -14.14
N THR A 76 14.17 -2.12 -12.98
CA THR A 76 14.73 -0.77 -12.84
C THR A 76 16.26 -0.73 -12.93
N HIS A 77 16.92 -1.83 -13.31
CA HIS A 77 18.38 -1.95 -13.31
C HIS A 77 19.06 -1.41 -14.58
N SER A 78 18.27 -1.03 -15.59
CA SER A 78 18.75 -0.43 -16.83
C SER A 78 17.88 0.76 -17.21
N GLU A 79 18.38 1.98 -17.01
CA GLU A 79 17.65 3.22 -17.33
C GLU A 79 17.51 3.47 -18.85
N ASN A 80 17.97 2.54 -19.68
CA ASN A 80 18.11 2.71 -21.12
C ASN A 80 16.80 2.54 -21.90
N ASN A 81 15.66 2.28 -21.24
CA ASN A 81 14.36 2.21 -21.91
C ASN A 81 13.25 2.93 -21.13
N ALA A 82 12.24 3.39 -21.87
CA ALA A 82 11.13 4.17 -21.32
C ALA A 82 10.36 3.46 -20.21
N CYS A 83 10.20 2.13 -20.29
CA CYS A 83 9.49 1.33 -19.29
C CYS A 83 10.25 1.26 -17.95
N ALA A 84 11.57 1.11 -18.00
CA ALA A 84 12.41 1.07 -16.80
C ALA A 84 12.41 2.43 -16.09
N LEU A 85 12.51 3.52 -16.86
CA LEU A 85 12.36 4.88 -16.33
C LEU A 85 10.98 5.08 -15.69
N GLN A 86 9.92 4.61 -16.34
CA GLN A 86 8.56 4.75 -15.83
C GLN A 86 8.35 3.93 -14.55
N THR A 87 8.87 2.71 -14.47
CA THR A 87 8.80 1.88 -13.27
C THR A 87 9.56 2.53 -12.10
N THR A 88 10.72 3.13 -12.35
CA THR A 88 11.45 3.93 -11.35
C THR A 88 10.63 5.12 -10.86
N LYS A 89 9.97 5.86 -11.75
CA LYS A 89 9.09 6.97 -11.39
C LYS A 89 7.91 6.53 -10.53
N PHE A 90 7.27 5.40 -10.85
CA PHE A 90 6.21 4.84 -10.01
C PHE A 90 6.72 4.53 -8.59
N ARG A 91 7.91 3.93 -8.48
CA ARG A 91 8.51 3.58 -7.19
C ARG A 91 8.85 4.81 -6.34
N GLU A 92 9.42 5.85 -6.93
CA GLU A 92 9.73 7.11 -6.21
C GLU A 92 8.48 7.93 -5.88
N GLY A 93 7.47 7.92 -6.76
CA GLY A 93 6.15 8.47 -6.48
C GLY A 93 5.49 7.79 -5.28
N ALA A 94 5.50 6.45 -5.23
CA ALA A 94 5.00 5.68 -4.09
C ALA A 94 5.75 6.03 -2.80
N ARG A 95 7.09 6.16 -2.85
CA ARG A 95 7.90 6.58 -1.69
C ARG A 95 7.47 7.94 -1.16
N THR A 96 7.31 8.91 -2.06
CA THR A 96 6.89 10.28 -1.72
C THR A 96 5.49 10.28 -1.07
N LEU A 97 4.57 9.51 -1.64
CA LEU A 97 3.21 9.40 -1.14
C LEU A 97 3.16 8.78 0.26
N ILE A 98 3.90 7.70 0.50
CA ILE A 98 4.00 7.05 1.81
C ILE A 98 4.59 8.01 2.84
N LYS A 99 5.70 8.69 2.51
CA LYS A 99 6.34 9.69 3.37
C LYS A 99 5.35 10.75 3.85
N ARG A 100 4.50 11.24 2.94
CA ARG A 100 3.42 12.17 3.25
C ARG A 100 2.34 11.56 4.17
N TYR A 101 1.89 10.33 3.92
CA TYR A 101 0.82 9.71 4.70
C TYR A 101 1.24 9.32 6.12
N VAL A 102 2.52 9.03 6.34
CA VAL A 102 3.06 8.77 7.69
C VAL A 102 3.60 10.03 8.38
N ASN A 103 3.43 11.21 7.75
CA ASN A 103 3.91 12.50 8.25
C ASN A 103 5.42 12.54 8.54
N ALA A 104 6.21 11.87 7.71
CA ALA A 104 7.67 11.87 7.78
C ALA A 104 8.27 13.17 7.19
N ASN A 105 9.32 13.68 7.81
CA ASN A 105 9.99 14.94 7.45
C ASN A 105 11.23 14.69 6.57
N ASN A 106 12.00 15.73 6.23
CA ASN A 106 13.17 15.58 5.36
C ASN A 106 14.31 14.71 5.94
N ASP A 107 14.38 14.59 7.26
CA ASP A 107 15.37 13.77 7.98
C ASP A 107 14.98 12.29 8.00
N ASP A 108 13.71 11.97 7.70
CA ASP A 108 13.21 10.60 7.64
C ASP A 108 13.41 9.95 6.25
N VAL A 109 13.79 8.68 6.25
CA VAL A 109 13.90 7.84 5.05
C VAL A 109 12.86 6.72 5.06
N ILE A 110 12.18 6.54 3.92
CA ILE A 110 11.33 5.37 3.67
C ILE A 110 12.20 4.28 3.07
N ILE A 111 12.18 3.07 3.63
CA ILE A 111 12.87 1.89 3.11
C ILE A 111 11.83 0.83 2.77
N PHE A 112 11.82 0.32 1.54
CA PHE A 112 11.01 -0.83 1.16
C PHE A 112 11.72 -2.10 1.58
N THR A 113 11.12 -2.86 2.50
CA THR A 113 11.77 -4.00 3.17
C THR A 113 11.25 -5.36 2.72
N GLY A 114 10.42 -5.41 1.67
CA GLY A 114 9.80 -6.63 1.16
C GLY A 114 8.35 -6.76 1.59
N SER A 115 7.94 -7.97 2.00
CA SER A 115 6.55 -8.28 2.35
C SER A 115 6.30 -8.18 3.87
N GLY A 116 5.45 -7.24 4.25
CA GLY A 116 4.91 -7.13 5.61
C GLY A 116 5.88 -6.58 6.67
N SER A 117 5.35 -6.37 7.88
CA SER A 117 6.09 -5.78 9.01
C SER A 117 7.23 -6.66 9.50
N THR A 118 7.10 -7.98 9.40
CA THR A 118 8.16 -8.94 9.78
C THR A 118 9.44 -8.71 8.99
N ALA A 119 9.34 -8.46 7.68
CA ALA A 119 10.51 -8.18 6.86
C ALA A 119 11.17 -6.84 7.24
N ALA A 120 10.36 -5.84 7.62
CA ALA A 120 10.88 -4.57 8.13
C ALA A 120 11.65 -4.73 9.46
N ILE A 121 11.09 -5.47 10.42
CA ILE A 121 11.73 -5.76 11.71
C ILE A 121 13.04 -6.52 11.49
N ASN A 122 13.02 -7.56 10.68
CA ASN A 122 14.23 -8.32 10.36
C ASN A 122 15.30 -7.44 9.70
N LYS A 123 14.90 -6.55 8.78
CA LYS A 123 15.83 -5.61 8.16
C LYS A 123 16.45 -4.66 9.19
N LEU A 124 15.64 -4.14 10.11
CA LEU A 124 16.10 -3.26 11.18
C LEU A 124 17.10 -3.96 12.11
N VAL A 125 16.76 -5.16 12.59
CA VAL A 125 17.65 -5.98 13.45
C VAL A 125 18.99 -6.26 12.76
N ASN A 126 18.96 -6.59 11.46
CA ASN A 126 20.18 -6.83 10.69
C ASN A 126 21.03 -5.56 10.50
N VAL A 127 20.41 -4.41 10.24
CA VAL A 127 21.13 -3.13 10.04
C VAL A 127 21.75 -2.63 11.35
N LEU A 128 21.04 -2.79 12.47
CA LEU A 128 21.52 -2.41 13.79
C LEU A 128 22.46 -3.45 14.43
N GLN A 129 22.71 -4.58 13.74
CA GLN A 129 23.54 -5.69 14.24
C GLN A 129 23.10 -6.23 15.61
N LEU A 130 21.79 -6.23 15.89
CA LEU A 130 21.24 -6.65 17.18
C LEU A 130 21.10 -8.17 17.33
N LYS A 131 21.78 -8.95 16.47
CA LYS A 131 21.83 -10.40 16.61
C LYS A 131 22.96 -10.73 17.57
N ASP A 132 22.63 -11.35 18.70
CA ASP A 132 23.63 -11.79 19.67
C ASP A 132 24.68 -12.70 19.00
N GLU A 133 25.95 -12.40 19.21
CA GLU A 133 27.08 -13.23 18.77
C GLU A 133 27.21 -14.54 19.56
N LYS A 134 26.28 -14.84 20.48
CA LYS A 134 26.36 -15.98 21.42
C LYS A 134 25.46 -17.17 21.07
N VAL A 135 25.32 -17.49 19.79
CA VAL A 135 24.85 -18.83 19.37
C VAL A 135 25.77 -19.35 18.27
N ARG A 136 26.98 -19.74 18.69
CA ARG A 136 27.86 -20.69 17.99
C ARG A 136 28.42 -21.64 19.03
#